data_AF-A0A1G2BIL6-F1
#
_entry.id   AF-A0A1G2BIL6-F1
#
_cell.length_a   1.000
_cell.length_b   1.000
_cell.length_c   1.000
_cell.angle_alpha   90.00
_cell.angle_beta   90.00
_cell.angle_gamma   90.00
#
_symmetry.space_group_name_H-M   'P 1'
#
loop_
_entity.id
_entity.type
_entity.pdbx_description
1 polymer ?
#
loop_
_entity_poly.entity_id
_entity_poly.type
_entity_poly.pdbx_seq_one_letter_code
_entity_poly.pdbx_strand_id
1 'polypeptide(L)'
;MISDSSQIFFFLEVLIFASVIFMHLSEKNYSVVFLYALQSFIVTVFLFIAVVENFSWMLFFAALAAFAVKVVMAPYFFRRLILKHQLRFNVNTYLKKPLALVVVAILTALTYSHFFAPLTQLAPQNSNAILLAIAMMLTSLFLIINRQGALSQMVGVLSLENAIVSFAFLAGLEESPSSQLGIMFDIAIWVVIATVFAGMVYKQFGSLNVTAMKHLKEE
;
A
#
# COMPACT_ATOMS: atom_id res chain seq x y z
N MET A 1 -29.37 6.50 -9.23
CA MET A 1 -28.77 6.83 -7.93
C MET A 1 -28.00 5.66 -7.31
N ILE A 2 -28.62 4.54 -6.93
CA ILE A 2 -27.87 3.40 -6.33
C ILE A 2 -26.91 2.71 -7.33
N SER A 3 -27.31 2.59 -8.61
CA SER A 3 -26.43 2.05 -9.67
C SER A 3 -25.26 2.96 -10.03
N ASP A 4 -25.34 4.26 -9.72
CA ASP A 4 -24.27 5.20 -10.07
C ASP A 4 -23.13 5.11 -9.05
N SER A 5 -23.48 4.93 -7.76
CA SER A 5 -22.49 4.74 -6.69
C SER A 5 -21.66 3.46 -6.85
N SER A 6 -22.28 2.33 -7.24
CA SER A 6 -21.54 1.07 -7.43
C SER A 6 -20.55 1.13 -8.60
N GLN A 7 -20.91 1.83 -9.69
CA GLN A 7 -19.99 2.07 -10.81
C GLN A 7 -18.81 2.95 -10.39
N ILE A 8 -19.04 3.97 -9.57
CA ILE A 8 -17.97 4.83 -9.03
C ILE A 8 -17.02 4.02 -8.15
N PHE A 9 -17.55 3.20 -7.23
CA PHE A 9 -16.72 2.36 -6.36
C PHE A 9 -15.88 1.35 -7.14
N PHE A 10 -16.50 0.70 -8.13
CA PHE A 10 -15.76 -0.19 -9.02
C PHE A 10 -14.66 0.54 -9.80
N PHE A 11 -14.95 1.73 -10.33
CA PHE A 11 -13.95 2.53 -11.04
C PHE A 11 -12.77 2.94 -10.15
N LEU A 12 -13.05 3.40 -8.93
CA LEU A 12 -12.02 3.73 -7.94
C LEU A 12 -11.18 2.50 -7.59
N GLU A 13 -11.81 1.34 -7.38
CA GLU A 13 -11.09 0.10 -7.08
C GLU A 13 -10.21 -0.35 -8.25
N VAL A 14 -10.66 -0.17 -9.49
CA VAL A 14 -9.84 -0.43 -10.69
C VAL A 14 -8.62 0.48 -10.73
N LEU A 15 -8.74 1.76 -10.36
CA LEU A 15 -7.58 2.66 -10.30
C LEU A 15 -6.59 2.24 -9.21
N ILE A 16 -7.09 1.84 -8.04
CA ILE A 16 -6.27 1.32 -6.95
C ILE A 16 -5.56 0.04 -7.41
N PHE A 17 -6.27 -0.92 -8.02
CA PHE A 17 -5.68 -2.16 -8.52
C PHE A 17 -4.66 -1.92 -9.64
N ALA A 18 -4.96 -1.02 -10.57
CA ALA A 18 -4.04 -0.62 -11.64
C ALA A 18 -2.74 -0.05 -11.05
N SER A 19 -2.82 0.72 -9.96
CA SER A 19 -1.63 1.24 -9.27
C SER A 19 -0.72 0.09 -8.78
N VAL A 20 -1.27 -1.01 -8.26
CA VAL A 20 -0.51 -2.20 -7.84
C VAL A 20 0.17 -2.89 -9.01
N ILE A 21 -0.53 -3.02 -10.15
CA ILE A 21 0.06 -3.55 -11.38
C ILE A 21 1.24 -2.68 -11.83
N PHE A 22 1.07 -1.35 -11.87
CA PHE A 22 2.15 -0.43 -12.21
C PHE A 22 3.29 -0.48 -11.19
N MET A 23 3.00 -0.75 -9.91
CA MET A 23 4.04 -0.98 -8.92
C MET A 23 4.87 -2.19 -9.29
N HIS A 24 4.30 -3.30 -9.77
CA HIS A 24 5.07 -4.47 -10.23
C HIS A 24 5.96 -4.16 -11.44
N LEU A 25 5.52 -3.28 -12.34
CA LEU A 25 6.24 -2.90 -13.55
C LEU A 25 7.35 -1.86 -13.31
N SER A 26 7.23 -1.11 -12.21
CA SER A 26 8.14 -0.02 -11.87
C SER A 26 9.54 -0.52 -11.55
N GLU A 27 10.54 0.15 -12.15
CA GLU A 27 11.97 -0.10 -11.93
C GLU A 27 12.59 0.90 -10.96
N LYS A 28 11.91 2.04 -10.73
CA LYS A 28 12.41 3.12 -9.87
C LYS A 28 11.61 3.16 -8.58
N ASN A 29 12.31 3.17 -7.45
CA ASN A 29 11.67 3.33 -6.14
C ASN A 29 10.82 4.61 -6.05
N TYR A 30 11.25 5.70 -6.71
CA TYR A 30 10.46 6.94 -6.74
C TYR A 30 9.08 6.71 -7.39
N SER A 31 9.00 5.96 -8.49
CA SER A 31 7.74 5.62 -9.15
C SER A 31 6.86 4.74 -8.26
N VAL A 32 7.44 3.77 -7.55
CA VAL A 32 6.72 2.91 -6.60
C VAL A 32 6.12 3.73 -5.45
N VAL A 33 6.88 4.66 -4.88
CA VAL A 33 6.40 5.56 -3.81
C VAL A 33 5.31 6.50 -4.31
N PHE A 34 5.44 7.03 -5.54
CA PHE A 34 4.42 7.89 -6.13
C PHE A 34 3.11 7.14 -6.40
N LEU A 35 3.18 5.93 -6.96
CA LEU A 35 2.01 5.07 -7.17
C LEU A 35 1.33 4.74 -5.84
N TYR A 36 2.11 4.51 -4.79
CA TYR A 36 1.56 4.28 -3.45
C TYR A 36 0.85 5.52 -2.91
N ALA A 37 1.42 6.71 -3.09
CA ALA A 37 0.76 7.95 -2.68
C ALA A 37 -0.59 8.15 -3.38
N LEU A 38 -0.66 7.88 -4.69
CA LEU A 38 -1.91 7.91 -5.45
C LEU A 38 -2.90 6.86 -4.95
N GLN A 39 -2.43 5.64 -4.70
CA GLN A 39 -3.25 4.56 -4.18
C GLN A 39 -3.86 4.91 -2.82
N SER A 40 -3.03 5.39 -1.87
CA SER A 40 -3.49 5.81 -0.55
C SER A 40 -4.41 7.02 -0.60
N PHE A 41 -4.23 7.93 -1.57
CA PHE A 41 -5.17 9.03 -1.78
C PHE A 41 -6.56 8.51 -2.11
N ILE A 42 -6.68 7.56 -3.06
CA ILE A 42 -7.96 6.99 -3.45
C ILE A 42 -8.60 6.21 -2.29
N VAL A 43 -7.81 5.44 -1.52
CA VAL A 43 -8.32 4.75 -0.32
C VAL A 43 -8.83 5.74 0.73
N THR A 44 -8.17 6.88 0.89
CA THR A 44 -8.67 7.92 1.79
C THR A 44 -9.98 8.53 1.27
N VAL A 45 -10.16 8.63 -0.05
CA VAL A 45 -11.45 9.04 -0.63
C VAL A 45 -12.56 8.08 -0.24
N PHE A 46 -12.33 6.75 -0.24
CA PHE A 46 -13.30 5.79 0.30
C PHE A 46 -13.65 6.07 1.76
N LEU A 47 -12.66 6.30 2.61
CA LEU A 47 -12.90 6.62 4.02
C LEU A 47 -13.70 7.92 4.20
N PHE A 48 -13.45 8.94 3.38
CA PHE A 48 -14.24 10.18 3.44
C PHE A 48 -15.67 10.00 2.91
N ILE A 49 -15.88 9.16 1.89
CA ILE A 49 -17.22 8.79 1.45
C ILE A 49 -17.97 8.10 2.59
N ALA A 50 -17.33 7.15 3.29
CA ALA A 50 -17.91 6.51 4.47
C ALA A 50 -18.30 7.50 5.57
N VAL A 51 -17.49 8.54 5.80
CA VAL A 51 -17.81 9.61 6.77
C VAL A 51 -19.05 10.40 6.36
N VAL A 52 -19.24 10.66 5.07
CA VAL A 52 -20.39 11.40 4.55
C VAL A 52 -21.66 10.55 4.63
N GLU A 53 -21.56 9.24 4.36
CA GLU A 53 -22.69 8.31 4.44
C GLU A 53 -23.09 8.01 5.90
N ASN A 54 -22.11 7.77 6.77
CA ASN A 54 -22.32 7.37 8.15
C ASN A 54 -21.37 8.14 9.09
N PHE A 55 -21.75 9.36 9.45
CA PHE A 55 -20.88 10.23 10.24
C PHE A 55 -20.63 9.68 11.65
N SER A 56 -19.35 9.43 11.93
CA SER A 56 -18.81 9.16 13.27
C SER A 56 -17.55 10.00 13.45
N TRP A 57 -17.42 10.64 14.62
CA TRP A 57 -16.20 11.38 14.96
C TRP A 57 -14.96 10.49 14.85
N MET A 58 -15.07 9.24 15.27
CA MET A 58 -13.97 8.27 15.21
C MET A 58 -13.57 7.96 13.76
N LEU A 59 -14.55 7.76 12.87
CA LEU A 59 -14.32 7.53 11.46
C LEU A 59 -13.74 8.77 10.76
N PHE A 60 -14.21 9.97 11.11
CA PHE A 60 -13.67 11.23 10.59
C PHE A 60 -12.19 11.42 10.96
N PHE A 61 -11.84 11.21 12.23
CA PHE A 61 -10.44 11.25 12.66
C PHE A 61 -9.61 10.13 12.01
N ALA A 62 -10.21 8.98 11.72
CA ALA A 62 -9.55 7.89 10.97
C ALA A 62 -9.26 8.25 9.53
N ALA A 63 -10.23 8.78 8.79
CA ALA A 63 -10.01 9.26 7.43
C ALA A 63 -8.94 10.36 7.40
N LEU A 64 -9.01 11.33 8.33
CA LEU A 64 -8.05 12.44 8.39
C LEU A 64 -6.64 11.97 8.75
N ALA A 65 -6.51 11.06 9.71
CA ALA A 65 -5.21 10.52 10.10
C ALA A 65 -4.62 9.65 8.98
N ALA A 66 -5.42 8.82 8.32
CA ALA A 66 -5.00 8.04 7.15
C ALA A 66 -4.51 8.96 6.03
N PHE A 67 -5.21 10.05 5.74
CA PHE A 67 -4.79 11.06 4.77
C PHE A 67 -3.43 11.67 5.15
N ALA A 68 -3.33 12.25 6.34
CA ALA A 68 -2.13 12.94 6.80
C ALA A 68 -0.92 12.00 6.81
N VAL A 69 -1.11 10.78 7.30
CA VAL A 69 -0.02 9.81 7.45
C VAL A 69 0.33 9.15 6.12
N LYS A 70 -0.62 8.54 5.42
CA LYS A 70 -0.32 7.71 4.24
C LYS A 70 -0.15 8.51 2.95
N VAL A 71 -0.83 9.64 2.80
CA VAL A 71 -0.75 10.47 1.58
C VAL A 71 0.37 11.51 1.68
N VAL A 72 0.60 12.07 2.88
CA VAL A 72 1.59 13.15 3.07
C VAL A 72 2.86 12.64 3.74
N MET A 73 2.78 12.12 4.96
CA MET A 73 3.96 11.78 5.75
C MET A 73 4.74 10.60 5.15
N ALA A 74 4.07 9.54 4.72
CA ALA A 74 4.73 8.34 4.22
C ALA A 74 5.49 8.57 2.91
N PRO A 75 4.90 9.19 1.87
CA PRO A 75 5.63 9.47 0.64
C PRO A 75 6.76 10.46 0.87
N TYR A 76 6.56 11.44 1.76
CA TYR A 76 7.61 12.37 2.17
C TYR A 76 8.80 11.68 2.84
N PHE A 77 8.51 10.77 3.77
CA PHE A 77 9.49 9.96 4.48
C PHE A 77 10.33 9.13 3.49
N PHE A 78 9.67 8.37 2.61
CA PHE A 78 10.38 7.56 1.62
C PHE A 78 11.19 8.42 0.64
N ARG A 79 10.63 9.54 0.17
CA ARG A 79 11.34 10.46 -0.74
C ARG A 79 12.61 11.03 -0.09
N ARG A 80 12.54 11.44 1.19
CA ARG A 80 13.72 11.90 1.93
C ARG A 80 14.77 10.81 2.05
N LEU A 81 14.36 9.57 2.31
CA LEU A 81 15.27 8.43 2.41
C LEU A 81 16.00 8.17 1.09
N ILE A 82 15.27 8.19 -0.03
CA ILE A 82 15.83 8.00 -1.37
C ILE A 82 16.88 9.08 -1.70
N LEU A 83 16.59 10.36 -1.40
CA LEU A 83 17.48 11.48 -1.70
C LEU A 83 18.73 11.49 -0.79
N LYS A 84 18.56 11.23 0.52
CA LYS A 84 19.63 11.37 1.51
C LYS A 84 20.73 10.32 1.35
N HIS A 85 20.37 9.09 1.01
CA HIS A 85 21.31 7.97 1.02
C HIS A 85 21.85 7.61 -0.38
N GLN A 86 21.67 8.48 -1.38
CA GLN A 86 21.99 8.23 -2.80
C GLN A 86 21.64 6.80 -3.23
N LEU A 87 20.49 6.34 -2.75
CA LEU A 87 20.02 5.01 -2.99
C LEU A 87 19.62 4.94 -4.46
N ARG A 88 20.59 4.63 -5.33
CA ARG A 88 20.36 4.15 -6.69
C ARG A 88 19.74 2.75 -6.61
N PHE A 89 18.65 2.62 -5.86
CA PHE A 89 17.88 1.40 -5.76
C PHE A 89 17.06 1.32 -7.05
N ASN A 90 17.65 0.65 -8.03
CA ASN A 90 16.84 -0.05 -9.02
C ASN A 90 16.00 -1.06 -8.25
N VAL A 91 14.72 -1.16 -8.58
CA VAL A 91 13.83 -2.05 -7.86
C VAL A 91 14.12 -3.48 -8.34
N ASN A 92 15.04 -4.16 -7.66
CA ASN A 92 15.35 -5.55 -7.98
C ASN A 92 14.18 -6.46 -7.58
N THR A 93 13.85 -7.38 -8.50
CA THR A 93 12.83 -8.41 -8.32
C THR A 93 13.44 -9.79 -8.47
N TYR A 94 12.86 -10.78 -7.80
CA TYR A 94 13.24 -12.18 -8.00
C TYR A 94 12.80 -12.69 -9.37
N LEU A 95 11.59 -12.29 -9.80
CA LEU A 95 11.02 -12.67 -11.09
C LEU A 95 11.18 -11.55 -12.12
N LYS A 96 11.41 -11.93 -13.38
CA LYS A 96 11.37 -11.01 -14.52
C LYS A 96 9.96 -10.46 -14.69
N LYS A 97 9.83 -9.22 -15.18
CA LYS A 97 8.54 -8.52 -15.34
C LYS A 97 7.45 -9.35 -16.06
N PRO A 98 7.71 -10.04 -17.19
CA PRO A 98 6.66 -10.81 -17.85
C PRO A 98 6.13 -11.94 -16.97
N LEU A 99 7.02 -12.65 -16.28
CA LEU A 99 6.63 -13.75 -15.39
C LEU A 99 5.87 -13.23 -14.15
N ALA A 100 6.27 -12.07 -13.63
CA ALA A 100 5.56 -11.42 -12.54
C ALA A 100 4.12 -11.03 -12.95
N LEU A 101 3.92 -10.52 -14.18
CA LEU A 101 2.58 -10.22 -14.69
C LEU A 101 1.74 -11.48 -14.90
N VAL A 102 2.34 -12.59 -15.34
CA VAL A 102 1.65 -13.89 -15.43
C VAL A 102 1.16 -14.32 -14.04
N VAL A 103 1.99 -14.19 -13.00
CA VAL A 103 1.58 -14.49 -11.62
C VAL A 103 0.45 -13.58 -11.17
N VAL A 104 0.56 -12.27 -11.41
CA VAL A 104 -0.51 -11.29 -11.10
C VAL A 104 -1.82 -11.67 -11.82
N ALA A 105 -1.76 -12.05 -13.10
CA ALA A 105 -2.92 -12.47 -13.86
C ALA A 105 -3.54 -13.77 -13.31
N ILE A 106 -2.72 -14.75 -12.92
CA ILE A 106 -3.19 -16.00 -12.29
C ILE A 106 -3.86 -15.70 -10.94
N LEU A 107 -3.22 -14.89 -10.08
CA LEU A 107 -3.79 -14.51 -8.78
C LEU A 107 -5.11 -13.76 -8.95
N THR A 108 -5.19 -12.89 -9.96
CA THR A 108 -6.43 -12.17 -10.28
C THR A 108 -7.50 -13.12 -10.80
N ALA A 109 -7.19 -14.00 -11.76
CA ALA A 109 -8.14 -14.97 -12.28
C ALA A 109 -8.65 -15.94 -11.19
N LEU A 110 -7.80 -16.28 -10.23
CA LEU A 110 -8.15 -17.12 -9.08
C LEU A 110 -9.25 -16.47 -8.23
N THR A 111 -9.28 -15.14 -8.07
CA THR A 111 -10.34 -14.47 -7.29
C THR A 111 -11.70 -14.52 -7.97
N TYR A 112 -11.75 -14.68 -9.28
CA TYR A 112 -13.01 -14.89 -10.01
C TYR A 112 -13.43 -16.37 -10.08
N SER A 113 -12.68 -17.28 -9.44
CA SER A 113 -13.06 -18.68 -9.35
C SER A 113 -14.18 -18.92 -8.33
N HIS A 114 -14.80 -20.11 -8.38
CA HIS A 114 -15.86 -20.50 -7.44
C HIS A 114 -15.43 -20.44 -5.97
N PHE A 115 -14.12 -20.52 -5.68
CA PHE A 115 -13.60 -20.48 -4.31
C PHE A 115 -13.94 -19.17 -3.57
N PHE A 116 -13.93 -18.04 -4.27
CA PHE A 116 -14.21 -16.72 -3.67
C PHE A 116 -15.65 -16.26 -3.89
N ALA A 117 -16.49 -17.06 -4.57
CA ALA A 117 -17.89 -16.75 -4.81
C ALA A 117 -18.68 -16.41 -3.52
N PRO A 118 -18.48 -17.08 -2.37
CA PRO A 118 -19.18 -16.72 -1.13
C PRO A 118 -18.91 -15.28 -0.66
N LEU A 119 -17.73 -14.72 -0.94
CA LEU A 119 -17.39 -13.36 -0.52
C LEU A 119 -18.16 -12.28 -1.29
N THR A 120 -18.66 -12.61 -2.49
CA THR A 120 -19.53 -11.69 -3.24
C THR A 120 -20.85 -11.41 -2.52
N GLN A 121 -21.26 -12.28 -1.59
CA GLN A 121 -22.46 -12.09 -0.78
C GLN A 121 -22.29 -10.98 0.27
N LEU A 122 -21.05 -10.60 0.61
CA LEU A 122 -20.77 -9.50 1.54
C LEU A 122 -21.17 -8.14 0.94
N ALA A 123 -21.02 -7.96 -0.36
CA ALA A 123 -21.57 -6.80 -1.06
C ALA A 123 -22.18 -7.21 -2.41
N PRO A 124 -23.44 -7.67 -2.42
CA PRO A 124 -24.11 -8.12 -3.62
C PRO A 124 -24.14 -7.05 -4.74
N GLN A 125 -24.19 -5.78 -4.35
CA GLN A 125 -24.19 -4.63 -5.27
C GLN A 125 -22.80 -4.27 -5.81
N ASN A 126 -21.72 -4.70 -5.13
CA ASN A 126 -20.33 -4.39 -5.45
C ASN A 126 -19.49 -5.67 -5.64
N SER A 127 -20.12 -6.76 -6.09
CA SER A 127 -19.51 -8.09 -6.16
C SER A 127 -18.18 -8.10 -6.92
N ASN A 128 -18.12 -7.46 -8.09
CA ASN A 128 -16.89 -7.33 -8.87
C ASN A 128 -15.80 -6.51 -8.15
N ALA A 129 -16.18 -5.45 -7.45
CA ALA A 129 -15.23 -4.61 -6.72
C ALA A 129 -14.61 -5.37 -5.54
N ILE A 130 -15.40 -6.16 -4.81
CA ILE A 130 -14.88 -7.03 -3.74
C ILE A 130 -13.88 -8.06 -4.29
N LEU A 131 -14.20 -8.73 -5.39
CA LEU A 131 -13.29 -9.72 -5.99
C LEU A 131 -11.99 -9.07 -6.47
N LEU A 132 -12.07 -7.81 -6.94
CA LEU A 132 -10.91 -7.02 -7.34
C LEU A 132 -10.09 -6.59 -6.13
N ALA A 133 -10.71 -6.20 -5.01
CA ALA A 133 -10.01 -5.87 -3.76
C ALA A 133 -9.26 -7.08 -3.19
N ILE A 134 -9.85 -8.28 -3.29
CA ILE A 134 -9.15 -9.52 -2.92
C ILE A 134 -7.97 -9.79 -3.86
N ALA A 135 -8.13 -9.57 -5.18
CA ALA A 135 -7.03 -9.69 -6.13
C ALA A 135 -5.93 -8.69 -5.80
N MET A 136 -6.30 -7.47 -5.41
CA MET A 136 -5.38 -6.44 -4.96
C MET A 136 -4.61 -6.85 -3.70
N MET A 137 -5.25 -7.50 -2.71
CA MET A 137 -4.57 -8.05 -1.54
C MET A 137 -3.54 -9.12 -1.94
N LEU A 138 -3.95 -10.11 -2.74
CA LEU A 138 -3.07 -11.20 -3.17
C LEU A 138 -1.90 -10.69 -4.00
N THR A 139 -2.14 -9.74 -4.89
CA THR A 139 -1.10 -9.14 -5.73
C THR A 139 -0.19 -8.22 -4.93
N SER A 140 -0.69 -7.49 -3.92
CA SER A 140 0.15 -6.73 -2.99
C SER A 140 1.01 -7.64 -2.11
N LEU A 141 0.48 -8.79 -1.68
CA LEU A 141 1.26 -9.80 -0.98
C LEU A 141 2.38 -10.36 -1.87
N PHE A 142 2.07 -10.67 -3.14
CA PHE A 142 3.06 -11.07 -4.12
C PHE A 142 4.11 -9.98 -4.38
N LEU A 143 3.71 -8.70 -4.37
CA LEU A 143 4.65 -7.57 -4.48
C LEU A 143 5.69 -7.61 -3.35
N ILE A 144 5.29 -7.89 -2.12
CA ILE A 144 6.21 -8.03 -0.97
C ILE A 144 7.20 -9.17 -1.22
N ILE A 145 6.69 -10.34 -1.63
CA ILE A 145 7.52 -11.55 -1.86
C ILE A 145 8.50 -11.34 -3.02
N ASN A 146 8.06 -10.71 -4.11
CA ASN A 146 8.86 -10.60 -5.32
C ASN A 146 9.92 -9.48 -5.26
N ARG A 147 9.89 -8.60 -4.26
CA ARG A 147 10.83 -7.46 -4.14
C ARG A 147 12.01 -7.81 -3.24
N GLN A 148 13.22 -7.45 -3.67
CA GLN A 148 14.45 -7.68 -2.89
C GLN A 148 14.81 -6.51 -1.97
N GLY A 149 14.40 -5.28 -2.34
CA GLY A 149 14.74 -4.09 -1.59
C GLY A 149 13.76 -3.82 -0.44
N ALA A 150 14.27 -3.60 0.77
CA ALA A 150 13.46 -3.32 1.96
C ALA A 150 12.47 -2.16 1.76
N LEU A 151 12.86 -1.08 1.05
CA LEU A 151 11.94 0.03 0.73
C LEU A 151 10.74 -0.44 -0.09
N SER A 152 10.98 -1.21 -1.16
CA SER A 152 9.91 -1.69 -2.02
C SER A 152 9.05 -2.76 -1.34
N GLN A 153 9.63 -3.58 -0.46
CA GLN A 153 8.88 -4.49 0.39
C GLN A 153 7.96 -3.72 1.34
N MET A 154 8.43 -2.64 1.96
CA MET A 154 7.60 -1.79 2.83
C MET A 154 6.47 -1.10 2.07
N VAL A 155 6.74 -0.58 0.86
CA VAL A 155 5.66 -0.05 0.03
C VAL A 155 4.68 -1.17 -0.37
N GLY A 156 5.15 -2.40 -0.56
CA GLY A 156 4.29 -3.57 -0.75
C GLY A 156 3.38 -3.86 0.45
N VAL A 157 3.92 -3.81 1.68
CA VAL A 157 3.13 -3.94 2.93
C VAL A 157 2.08 -2.85 3.00
N LEU A 158 2.47 -1.61 2.71
CA LEU A 158 1.56 -0.47 2.71
C LEU A 158 0.46 -0.56 1.64
N SER A 159 0.79 -1.12 0.47
CA SER A 159 -0.18 -1.42 -0.57
C SER A 159 -1.16 -2.52 -0.13
N LEU A 160 -0.69 -3.52 0.62
CA LEU A 160 -1.54 -4.55 1.19
C LEU A 160 -2.51 -3.97 2.24
N GLU A 161 -2.03 -3.10 3.12
CA GLU A 161 -2.89 -2.38 4.07
C GLU A 161 -3.97 -1.56 3.35
N ASN A 162 -3.59 -0.83 2.29
CA ASN A 162 -4.55 -0.10 1.44
C ASN A 162 -5.62 -1.03 0.83
N ALA A 163 -5.24 -2.22 0.37
CA ALA A 163 -6.18 -3.23 -0.15
C ALA A 163 -7.14 -3.75 0.92
N ILE A 164 -6.66 -3.89 2.16
CA ILE A 164 -7.48 -4.32 3.29
C ILE A 164 -8.52 -3.25 3.63
N VAL A 165 -8.12 -1.98 3.64
CA VAL A 165 -9.03 -0.87 3.89
C VAL A 165 -10.06 -0.71 2.76
N SER A 166 -9.67 -0.84 1.49
CA SER A 166 -10.62 -0.78 0.37
C SER A 166 -11.62 -1.93 0.41
N PHE A 167 -11.16 -3.16 0.70
CA PHE A 167 -12.04 -4.30 0.90
C PHE A 167 -13.02 -4.09 2.05
N ALA A 168 -12.54 -3.59 3.20
CA ALA A 168 -13.39 -3.35 4.36
C ALA A 168 -14.50 -2.35 4.04
N PHE A 169 -14.17 -1.27 3.32
CA PHE A 169 -15.14 -0.30 2.81
C PHE A 169 -16.15 -0.94 1.86
N LEU A 170 -15.68 -1.68 0.85
CA LEU A 170 -16.57 -2.31 -0.14
C LEU A 170 -17.49 -3.37 0.48
N ALA A 171 -17.05 -4.01 1.56
CA ALA A 171 -17.82 -5.00 2.31
C ALA A 171 -18.75 -4.38 3.38
N GLY A 172 -18.78 -3.07 3.54
CA GLY A 172 -19.62 -2.38 4.54
C GLY A 172 -19.18 -2.63 5.98
N LEU A 173 -17.91 -2.98 6.19
CA LEU A 173 -17.38 -3.32 7.52
C LEU A 173 -16.94 -2.08 8.32
N GLU A 174 -16.83 -0.92 7.67
CA GLU A 174 -16.39 0.37 8.22
C GLU A 174 -17.31 0.95 9.30
N GLU A 175 -18.60 0.57 9.30
CA GLU A 175 -19.56 1.03 10.31
C GLU A 175 -19.26 0.44 11.70
N SER A 176 -18.61 -0.73 11.76
CA SER A 176 -18.31 -1.38 13.03
C SER A 176 -17.21 -0.64 13.82
N PRO A 177 -17.38 -0.43 15.14
CA PRO A 177 -16.33 0.19 15.97
C PRO A 177 -15.00 -0.57 15.91
N SER A 178 -15.04 -1.90 15.75
CA SER A 178 -13.86 -2.75 15.59
C SER A 178 -13.08 -2.44 14.32
N SER A 179 -13.75 -2.15 13.20
CA SER A 179 -13.11 -1.76 11.95
C SER A 179 -12.45 -0.38 12.04
N GLN A 180 -13.12 0.58 12.70
CA GLN A 180 -12.58 1.93 12.93
C GLN A 180 -11.30 1.89 13.79
N LEU A 181 -11.26 1.02 14.80
CA LEU A 181 -10.04 0.75 15.57
C LEU A 181 -8.94 0.11 14.72
N GLY A 182 -9.29 -0.77 13.79
CA GLY A 182 -8.35 -1.37 12.85
C GLY A 182 -7.62 -0.33 12.01
N ILE A 183 -8.35 0.66 11.46
CA ILE A 183 -7.76 1.76 10.67
C ILE A 183 -6.82 2.63 11.53
N MET A 184 -7.22 2.93 12.77
CA MET A 184 -6.37 3.65 13.72
C MET A 184 -5.09 2.89 14.06
N PHE A 185 -5.24 1.59 14.33
CA PHE A 185 -4.13 0.71 14.69
C PHE A 185 -3.13 0.56 13.54
N ASP A 186 -3.62 0.45 12.32
CA ASP A 186 -2.83 0.43 11.09
C ASP A 186 -1.90 1.66 10.98
N ILE A 187 -2.39 2.85 11.33
CA ILE A 187 -1.57 4.06 11.38
C ILE A 187 -0.46 3.96 12.45
N ALA A 188 -0.76 3.40 13.62
CA ALA A 188 0.24 3.18 14.66
C ALA A 188 1.34 2.20 14.21
N ILE A 189 0.94 1.11 13.57
CA ILE A 189 1.86 0.13 12.96
C ILE A 189 2.73 0.79 11.90
N TRP A 190 2.16 1.66 11.07
CA TRP A 190 2.93 2.42 10.08
C TRP A 190 4.05 3.25 10.72
N VAL A 191 3.76 3.99 11.80
CA VAL A 191 4.75 4.82 12.50
C VAL A 191 5.89 3.94 13.05
N VAL A 192 5.57 2.77 13.59
CA VAL A 192 6.57 1.80 14.08
C VAL A 192 7.43 1.31 12.91
N ILE A 193 6.84 0.89 11.80
CA ILE A 193 7.57 0.43 10.60
C ILE A 193 8.49 1.54 10.09
N ALA A 194 8.00 2.76 9.95
CA ALA A 194 8.79 3.90 9.48
C ALA A 194 9.99 4.19 10.41
N THR A 195 9.77 4.16 11.72
CA THR A 195 10.81 4.41 12.73
C THR A 195 11.89 3.33 12.71
N VAL A 196 11.48 2.05 12.68
CA VAL A 196 12.41 0.91 12.60
C VAL A 196 13.19 0.96 11.28
N PHE A 197 12.53 1.27 10.16
CA PHE A 197 13.19 1.38 8.87
C PHE A 197 14.23 2.49 8.83
N ALA A 198 13.89 3.68 9.35
CA ALA A 198 14.83 4.79 9.45
C ALA A 198 16.07 4.38 10.26
N GLY A 199 15.88 3.67 11.36
CA GLY A 199 16.96 3.14 12.19
C GLY A 199 17.82 2.11 11.45
N MET A 200 17.22 1.19 10.69
CA MET A 200 17.94 0.21 9.88
C MET A 200 18.78 0.88 8.78
N VAL A 201 18.19 1.83 8.06
CA VAL A 201 18.91 2.58 7.01
C VAL A 201 20.05 3.41 7.63
N TYR A 202 19.81 4.05 8.78
CA TYR A 202 20.88 4.76 9.49
C TYR A 202 22.02 3.82 9.89
N LYS A 203 21.74 2.62 10.41
CA LYS A 203 22.81 1.66 10.77
C LYS A 203 23.58 1.13 9.57
N GLN A 204 22.90 0.83 8.47
CA GLN A 204 23.51 0.23 7.27
C GLN A 204 24.35 1.25 6.47
N PHE A 205 23.96 2.52 6.47
CA PHE A 205 24.62 3.59 5.69
C PHE A 205 25.36 4.62 6.56
N GLY A 206 25.22 4.57 7.88
CA GLY A 206 25.75 5.54 8.84
C GLY A 206 27.16 5.26 9.36
N SER A 207 27.88 4.26 8.83
CA SER A 207 29.31 4.05 9.14
C SER A 207 30.28 4.67 8.12
N LEU A 208 29.82 5.56 7.25
CA LEU A 208 30.70 6.40 6.41
C LEU A 208 31.31 7.57 7.19
N ASN A 209 31.67 7.37 8.47
CA ASN A 209 32.59 8.28 9.14
C ASN A 209 34.01 7.91 8.71
N VAL A 210 34.44 8.49 7.58
CA VAL A 210 35.82 8.39 7.05
C VAL A 210 36.76 9.31 7.85
N THR A 211 36.67 9.27 9.19
CA THR A 211 37.59 9.97 10.09
C THR A 211 38.47 8.99 10.88
N ALA A 212 38.66 7.78 10.35
CA ALA A 212 39.63 6.80 10.86
C ALA A 212 40.63 6.33 9.78
N MET A 213 40.96 7.21 8.83
CA MET A 213 42.13 7.05 7.95
C MET A 213 42.99 8.32 7.95
N LYS A 214 43.42 8.73 9.14
CA LYS A 214 44.63 9.52 9.34
C LYS A 214 45.42 8.86 10.47
N HIS A 215 46.72 8.72 10.26
CA HIS A 215 47.66 7.88 11.03
C HIS A 215 47.66 6.41 10.63
N LEU A 216 48.25 6.14 9.46
CA LEU A 216 49.34 5.15 9.32
C LEU A 216 50.12 5.52 8.05
N LYS A 217 50.76 6.68 8.13
CA LYS A 217 51.96 6.99 7.36
C LYS A 217 52.92 7.56 8.40
N GLU A 218 54.13 7.02 8.42
CA GLU A 218 55.18 7.18 9.46
C GLU A 218 54.92 6.20 10.61
N GLU A 219 55.65 5.08 10.76
CA GLU A 219 57.08 4.83 10.51
C GLU A 219 57.37 3.54 9.71
#